data_AF-A0A2Z6MA84-F1
#
_entry.id   AF-A0A2Z6MA84-F1
#
_cell.length_a   1.000
_cell.length_b   1.000
_cell.length_c   1.000
_cell.angle_alpha   90.00
_cell.angle_beta   90.00
_cell.angle_gamma   90.00
#
_symmetry.space_group_name_H-M   'P 1'
#
loop_
_entity.id
_entity.type
_entity.pdbx_description
1 polymer ?
#
loop_
_entity_poly.entity_id
_entity_poly.type
_entity_poly.pdbx_seq_one_letter_code
_entity_poly.pdbx_strand_id
1 'polypeptide(L)'
;MVKETEYYDVLGVSPTASEAEIKKAYYIKVLGEAYQVLSDPTQRQAYDAHGKSGISTDAIIDPAAIFAMLFGSELFEEYIGQLAMASMASMDIFTEGEQFDTKKLQDKMR
;
A
#
# COMPACT_ATOMS: atom_id res chain seq x y z
N MET A 1 16.11 21.03 11.75
CA MET A 1 16.13 19.66 11.19
C MET A 1 15.81 18.69 12.31
N VAL A 2 14.99 17.68 12.05
CA VAL A 2 14.69 16.62 13.02
C VAL A 2 15.92 15.72 13.14
N LYS A 3 16.24 15.27 14.36
CA LYS A 3 17.45 14.49 14.62
C LYS A 3 17.39 13.09 14.00
N GLU A 4 16.24 12.44 14.11
CA GLU A 4 16.01 11.06 13.68
C GLU A 4 14.61 10.96 13.08
N THR A 5 14.47 10.21 11.97
CA THR A 5 13.20 10.07 11.25
C THR A 5 12.59 8.68 11.33
N GLU A 6 13.23 7.74 12.03
CA GLU A 6 12.88 6.31 12.01
C GLU A 6 11.38 6.03 12.24
N TYR A 7 10.76 6.65 13.25
CA TYR A 7 9.33 6.47 13.51
C TYR A 7 8.42 7.06 12.44
N TYR A 8 8.85 8.16 11.82
CA TYR A 8 8.12 8.79 10.72
C TYR A 8 8.23 7.93 9.46
N ASP A 9 9.41 7.36 9.21
CA ASP A 9 9.68 6.46 8.08
C ASP A 9 8.87 5.16 8.20
N VAL A 10 8.74 4.60 9.40
CA VAL A 10 7.88 3.42 9.67
C VAL A 10 6.42 3.69 9.28
N LEU A 11 5.93 4.90 9.51
CA LEU A 11 4.55 5.30 9.19
C LEU A 11 4.40 5.92 7.79
N GLY A 12 5.51 6.19 7.09
CA GLY A 12 5.48 6.87 5.78
C GLY A 12 4.99 8.32 5.84
N VAL A 13 5.18 9.02 6.96
CA VAL A 13 4.71 10.40 7.16
C VAL A 13 5.86 11.39 7.28
N SER A 14 5.62 12.68 7.01
CA SER A 14 6.62 13.73 7.24
C SER A 14 6.83 13.97 8.74
N PRO A 15 8.03 14.38 9.19
CA PRO A 15 8.23 14.85 10.56
C PRO A 15 7.40 16.09 10.94
N THR A 16 6.81 16.77 9.94
CA THR A 16 5.88 17.88 10.12
C THR A 16 4.41 17.47 10.05
N ALA A 17 4.11 16.16 9.96
CA ALA A 17 2.75 15.66 9.91
C ALA A 17 1.98 16.01 11.19
N SER A 18 0.70 16.32 11.01
CA SER A 18 -0.26 16.53 12.09
C SER A 18 -0.53 15.24 12.86
N GLU A 19 -1.02 15.37 14.10
CA GLU A 19 -1.43 14.22 14.91
C GLU A 19 -2.51 13.37 14.20
N ALA A 20 -3.40 14.01 13.44
CA ALA A 20 -4.44 13.32 12.67
C ALA A 20 -3.83 12.45 11.56
N GLU A 21 -2.85 12.97 10.81
CA GLU A 21 -2.14 12.22 9.77
C GLU A 21 -1.35 11.04 10.37
N ILE A 22 -0.69 11.25 11.51
CA ILE A 22 0.04 10.18 12.21
C ILE A 22 -0.91 9.07 12.65
N LYS A 23 -2.04 9.41 13.29
CA LYS A 23 -3.05 8.42 13.72
C LYS A 23 -3.60 7.64 12.53
N LYS A 24 -3.91 8.35 11.46
CA LYS A 24 -4.44 7.75 10.23
C LYS A 24 -3.47 6.77 9.60
N ALA A 25 -2.20 7.16 9.44
CA ALA A 25 -1.14 6.30 8.93
C ALA A 25 -0.94 5.06 9.80
N TYR A 26 -0.97 5.23 11.13
CA TYR A 26 -0.91 4.11 12.07
C TYR A 26 -2.06 3.12 11.87
N TYR A 27 -3.31 3.60 11.78
CA TYR A 27 -4.47 2.72 11.57
C TYR A 27 -4.41 1.98 10.25
N ILE A 28 -4.07 2.66 9.15
CA ILE A 28 -3.93 2.03 7.83
C ILE A 28 -2.88 0.93 7.89
N LYS A 29 -1.72 1.22 8.48
CA LYS A 29 -0.62 0.26 8.57
C LYS A 29 -1.01 -0.98 9.36
N VAL A 30 -1.48 -0.79 10.60
CA VAL A 30 -1.82 -1.91 11.50
C VAL A 30 -2.99 -2.72 10.98
N LEU A 31 -4.02 -2.07 10.43
CA LEU A 31 -5.19 -2.77 9.91
C LEU A 31 -4.86 -3.54 8.62
N GLY A 32 -4.05 -2.97 7.73
CA GLY A 32 -3.65 -3.68 6.51
C GLY A 32 -2.75 -4.88 6.79
N GLU A 33 -1.78 -4.73 7.71
CA GLU A 33 -0.95 -5.86 8.16
C GLU A 33 -1.81 -6.98 8.77
N ALA A 34 -2.72 -6.63 9.69
CA ALA A 34 -3.62 -7.60 10.30
C ALA A 34 -4.53 -8.26 9.26
N TYR A 35 -5.05 -7.49 8.30
CA TYR A 35 -5.89 -8.03 7.24
C TYR A 35 -5.12 -8.99 6.33
N GLN A 36 -3.91 -8.65 5.87
CA GLN A 36 -3.11 -9.53 5.02
C GLN A 36 -2.80 -10.88 5.69
N VAL A 37 -2.44 -10.85 6.97
CA VAL A 37 -2.11 -12.08 7.71
C VAL A 37 -3.36 -12.88 8.01
N LEU A 38 -4.41 -12.22 8.53
CA LEU A 38 -5.59 -12.92 8.98
C LEU A 38 -6.53 -13.29 7.84
N SER A 39 -6.57 -12.60 6.70
CA SER A 39 -7.47 -12.97 5.58
C SER A 39 -7.00 -14.20 4.82
N ASP A 40 -5.69 -14.43 4.72
CA ASP A 40 -5.12 -15.62 4.07
C ASP A 40 -5.08 -16.82 5.05
N PRO A 41 -5.71 -17.96 4.71
CA PRO A 41 -5.74 -19.12 5.60
C PRO A 41 -4.35 -19.69 5.96
N THR A 42 -3.39 -19.62 5.04
CA THR A 42 -2.04 -20.16 5.23
C THR A 42 -1.23 -19.27 6.17
N GLN A 43 -1.24 -17.95 5.93
CA GLN A 43 -0.60 -16.96 6.79
C GLN A 43 -1.23 -16.95 8.19
N ARG A 44 -2.56 -17.05 8.28
CA ARG A 44 -3.27 -17.16 9.56
C ARG A 44 -2.82 -18.39 10.33
N GLN A 45 -2.78 -19.56 9.68
CA GLN A 45 -2.33 -20.79 10.31
C GLN A 45 -0.87 -20.69 10.80
N ALA A 46 0.01 -20.09 10.00
CA ALA A 46 1.40 -19.88 10.37
C ALA A 46 1.54 -18.92 11.57
N TYR A 47 0.74 -17.84 11.57
CA TYR A 47 0.67 -16.90 12.69
C TYR A 47 0.12 -17.57 13.96
N ASP A 48 -0.93 -18.38 13.86
CA ASP A 48 -1.50 -19.09 15.00
C ASP A 48 -0.51 -20.12 15.59
N ALA A 49 0.32 -20.75 14.75
CA ALA A 49 1.30 -21.73 15.17
C ALA A 49 2.58 -21.13 15.75
N HIS A 50 3.04 -19.98 15.22
CA HIS A 50 4.39 -19.45 15.49
C HIS A 50 4.42 -17.95 15.81
N GLY A 51 3.27 -17.29 15.95
CA GLY A 51 3.16 -15.85 16.15
C GLY A 51 3.73 -15.04 14.98
N LYS A 52 4.15 -13.81 15.25
CA LYS A 52 4.75 -12.92 14.23
C LYS A 52 6.01 -13.47 13.56
N SER A 53 6.72 -14.41 14.18
CA SER A 53 7.89 -15.07 13.55
C SER A 53 7.50 -16.10 12.49
N GLY A 54 6.24 -16.51 12.43
CA GLY A 54 5.72 -17.46 11.43
C GLY A 54 5.30 -16.83 10.10
N ILE A 55 5.18 -15.50 10.05
CA ILE A 55 4.76 -14.77 8.86
C ILE A 55 5.98 -14.27 8.07
N SER A 56 5.92 -14.38 6.74
CA SER A 56 6.93 -13.81 5.87
C SER A 56 6.74 -12.29 5.77
N THR A 57 7.67 -11.52 6.35
CA THR A 57 7.66 -10.05 6.26
C THR A 57 7.95 -9.54 4.84
N ASP A 58 8.64 -10.34 4.03
CA ASP A 58 8.97 -10.00 2.64
C ASP A 58 7.74 -9.98 1.71
N ALA A 59 6.63 -10.56 2.15
CA ALA A 59 5.37 -10.60 1.41
C ALA A 59 4.35 -9.55 1.88
N ILE A 60 4.70 -8.70 2.86
CA ILE A 60 3.81 -7.64 3.35
C ILE A 60 3.81 -6.52 2.31
N ILE A 61 2.79 -6.55 1.45
CA ILE A 61 2.50 -5.47 0.50
C ILE A 61 2.16 -4.21 1.31
N ASP A 62 2.42 -3.03 0.75
CA ASP A 62 2.00 -1.78 1.38
C ASP A 62 0.50 -1.84 1.74
N PRO A 63 0.12 -1.60 3.01
CA PRO A 63 -1.26 -1.62 3.46
C PRO A 63 -2.21 -0.79 2.60
N ALA A 64 -1.81 0.43 2.19
CA ALA A 64 -2.61 1.28 1.32
C ALA A 64 -2.79 0.64 -0.08
N ALA A 65 -1.79 -0.09 -0.58
CA ALA A 65 -1.89 -0.83 -1.84
C ALA A 65 -2.90 -1.97 -1.80
N ILE A 66 -2.95 -2.75 -0.72
CA ILE A 66 -4.01 -3.77 -0.57
C ILE A 66 -5.39 -3.13 -0.50
N PHE A 67 -5.55 -2.04 0.26
CA PHE A 67 -6.85 -1.39 0.37
C PHE A 67 -7.35 -0.86 -0.98
N ALA A 68 -6.47 -0.27 -1.79
CA ALA A 68 -6.83 0.15 -3.13
C ALA A 68 -7.18 -1.03 -4.06
N MET A 69 -6.41 -2.13 -3.99
CA MET A 69 -6.68 -3.33 -4.79
C MET A 69 -8.01 -3.99 -4.42
N LEU A 70 -8.36 -4.00 -3.13
CA LEU A 70 -9.53 -4.71 -2.61
C LEU A 70 -10.83 -3.90 -2.69
N PHE A 71 -10.75 -2.59 -2.44
CA PHE A 71 -11.92 -1.71 -2.34
C PHE A 71 -12.05 -0.74 -3.53
N GLY A 72 -11.05 -0.68 -4.40
CA GLY A 72 -10.96 0.34 -5.44
C GLY A 72 -10.46 1.67 -4.89
N SER A 73 -9.79 2.43 -5.75
CA SER A 73 -9.18 3.73 -5.42
C SER A 73 -10.17 4.76 -4.88
N GLU A 74 -11.40 4.76 -5.39
CA GLU A 74 -12.41 5.78 -5.09
C GLU A 74 -12.93 5.74 -3.64
N LEU A 75 -13.03 4.55 -3.02
CA LEU A 75 -13.51 4.40 -1.63
C LEU A 75 -12.43 4.75 -0.60
N PHE A 76 -11.16 4.74 -1.01
CA PHE A 76 -10.01 4.99 -0.15
C PHE A 76 -9.41 6.39 -0.34
N GLU A 77 -9.94 7.21 -1.27
CA GLU A 77 -9.44 8.55 -1.56
C GLU A 77 -9.36 9.43 -0.30
N GLU A 78 -10.39 9.43 0.54
CA GLU A 78 -10.39 10.19 1.79
C GLU A 78 -9.29 9.71 2.76
N TYR A 79 -8.86 8.45 2.64
CA TYR A 79 -7.92 7.80 3.55
C TYR A 79 -6.46 7.86 3.08
N ILE A 80 -6.18 7.67 1.80
CA ILE A 80 -4.81 7.63 1.26
C ILE A 80 -4.47 8.87 0.41
N GLY A 81 -5.48 9.65 0.02
CA GLY A 81 -5.32 10.91 -0.72
C GLY A 81 -5.05 10.71 -2.20
N GLN A 82 -5.36 11.74 -2.99
CA GLN A 82 -5.24 11.72 -4.46
C GLN A 82 -3.82 11.46 -4.97
N LEU A 83 -2.80 11.95 -4.25
CA LEU A 83 -1.40 11.77 -4.67
C LEU A 83 -0.94 10.32 -4.55
N ALA A 84 -1.31 9.63 -3.47
CA ALA A 84 -1.03 8.21 -3.32
C ALA A 84 -1.76 7.41 -4.41
N MET A 85 -3.00 7.77 -4.70
CA MET A 85 -3.80 7.14 -5.76
C MET A 85 -3.19 7.32 -7.15
N ALA A 86 -2.71 8.52 -7.47
CA ALA A 86 -2.02 8.79 -8.73
C ALA A 86 -0.71 8.00 -8.84
N SER A 87 0.05 7.90 -7.74
CA SER A 87 1.27 7.08 -7.68
C SER A 87 0.96 5.60 -7.91
N MET A 88 -0.13 5.09 -7.35
CA MET A 88 -0.50 3.67 -7.46
C MET A 88 -1.07 3.32 -8.83
N ALA A 89 -1.93 4.17 -9.39
CA ALA A 89 -2.39 4.03 -10.77
C ALA A 89 -1.23 4.06 -11.79
N SER A 90 -0.12 4.73 -11.44
CA SER A 90 1.10 4.69 -12.25
C SER A 90 1.93 3.41 -12.07
N MET A 91 1.78 2.70 -10.94
CA MET A 91 2.40 1.39 -10.69
C MET A 91 1.64 0.24 -11.36
N ASP A 92 0.35 0.39 -11.63
CA ASP A 92 -0.51 -0.60 -12.34
C ASP A 92 -0.20 -0.77 -13.84
N ILE A 93 0.95 -0.30 -14.34
CA ILE A 93 1.45 -0.65 -15.69
C ILE A 93 1.88 -2.14 -15.76
N PHE A 94 1.95 -2.86 -14.64
CA PHE A 94 2.45 -4.24 -14.60
C PHE A 94 1.55 -5.23 -13.84
N THR A 95 0.27 -5.33 -14.15
CA THR A 95 -0.48 -6.58 -13.94
C THR A 95 -1.40 -6.88 -15.11
N GLU A 96 -0.85 -7.68 -16.04
CA GLU A 96 -1.50 -8.62 -16.98
C GLU A 96 -2.58 -8.10 -17.96
N GLY A 97 -2.23 -8.09 -19.26
CA GLY A 97 -3.25 -8.23 -20.30
C GLY A 97 -2.86 -7.97 -21.76
N GLU A 98 -2.20 -6.85 -22.07
CA GLU A 98 -1.96 -6.47 -23.48
C GLU A 98 -0.56 -5.86 -23.67
N GLN A 99 0.19 -6.40 -24.63
CA GLN A 99 1.39 -5.75 -25.14
C GLN A 99 1.02 -4.37 -25.69
N PHE A 100 1.42 -3.32 -24.98
CA PHE A 100 1.31 -1.94 -25.45
C PHE A 100 2.28 -1.75 -26.63
N ASP A 101 1.77 -1.90 -27.85
CA ASP A 101 2.53 -1.57 -29.06
C ASP A 101 2.61 -0.04 -29.19
N THR A 102 3.71 0.52 -28.69
CA THR A 102 3.99 1.97 -28.64
C THR A 102 3.97 2.63 -30.01
N LYS A 103 4.03 1.86 -31.10
CA LYS A 103 3.88 2.38 -32.47
C LYS A 103 2.47 2.86 -32.78
N LYS A 104 1.43 2.23 -32.21
CA LYS A 104 0.03 2.64 -32.47
C LYS A 104 -0.36 3.97 -31.80
N LEU A 105 0.30 4.34 -30.70
CA LEU A 105 0.06 5.64 -30.06
C LEU A 105 0.73 6.80 -30.80
N GLN A 106 1.91 6.59 -31.39
CA GLN A 106 2.63 7.66 -32.10
C GLN A 106 1.93 8.07 -33.41
N ASP A 107 1.33 7.13 -34.14
CA ASP A 107 0.61 7.43 -35.39
C ASP A 107 -0.75 8.12 -35.16
N LYS A 108 -1.31 8.03 -33.95
CA LYS A 108 -2.62 8.63 -33.62
C LYS A 108 -2.51 10.05 -33.06
N MET A 109 -1.29 10.50 -32.76
CA MET A 109 -0.98 11.85 -32.28
C MET A 109 -0.34 12.75 -33.35
N ARG A 110 -0.34 12.31 -34.61
CA ARG A 110 0.03 13.11 -35.78
C ARG A 110 -1.15 13.20 -36.74
#